data_AF-A0A554GQ38-F1
#
_entry.id   AF-A0A554GQ38-F1
#
_cell.length_a   1.000
_cell.length_b   1.000
_cell.length_c   1.000
_cell.angle_alpha   90.00
_cell.angle_beta   90.00
_cell.angle_gamma   90.00
#
_symmetry.space_group_name_H-M   'P 1'
#
loop_
_entity.id
_entity.type
_entity.pdbx_description
1 polymer ?
#
loop_
_entity_poly.entity_id
_entity_poly.type
_entity_poly.pdbx_seq_one_letter_code
_entity_poly.pdbx_strand_id
1 'polypeptide(L)'
;MMNGAMRAGFALVLALTVGPRAAWAQVDDGSAVVVDMPEPDRGCPVKPEFLPVTPMAQVGIDRLGWLVHQAIIPASKDKFFKGGERSRSGVKPVPADMARKLGAPDTSKATLWVFGKEKSKACKGTPIAWWAARMGTDEDRQTFLMAELAMECEVLPPGRLAGTPIVLRQKEEPTGCVLRRPNRSLTGKETDGIPPDYAEHLPPQDCASPGCARLWEYFGVTGEEGAGAFDLTVSYLHRNGSNPCNWATDDVSILFARAPEGTALQPLKPGGQLFGGLWDFTGLRYILSREMGVLYAYDFQKLKAPPKVVRYASPTEEDLLHAKRTLSPCKK
;
A
#
# COMPACT_ATOMS: atom_id res chain seq x y z
N MET A 1 36.50 55.18 51.41
CA MET A 1 35.16 55.19 52.04
C MET A 1 34.12 54.96 50.95
N MET A 2 33.06 54.25 51.32
CA MET A 2 32.06 53.54 50.50
C MET A 2 31.37 54.29 49.34
N ASN A 3 31.01 53.49 48.32
CA ASN A 3 29.77 53.48 47.48
C ASN A 3 30.05 53.58 45.97
N GLY A 4 29.45 52.80 45.07
CA GLY A 4 28.41 51.79 45.23
C GLY A 4 28.33 50.90 43.97
N ALA A 5 27.79 49.71 44.17
CA ALA A 5 27.49 48.72 43.14
C ALA A 5 26.33 49.17 42.25
N MET A 6 26.37 48.85 40.95
CA MET A 6 25.24 48.35 40.16
C MET A 6 25.65 48.13 38.69
N ARG A 7 25.02 47.10 38.08
CA ARG A 7 25.07 46.69 36.65
C ARG A 7 26.10 45.62 36.26
N ALA A 8 26.10 44.52 37.00
CA ALA A 8 26.45 43.21 36.43
C ALA A 8 25.27 42.27 36.68
N GLY A 9 24.24 42.34 35.85
CA GLY A 9 23.02 41.56 36.10
C GLY A 9 21.89 41.84 35.13
N PHE A 10 22.16 41.84 33.82
CA PHE A 10 21.09 41.83 32.80
C PHE A 10 21.52 41.22 31.44
N ALA A 11 22.54 40.35 31.42
CA ALA A 11 23.01 39.72 30.18
C ALA A 11 22.95 38.18 30.17
N LEU A 12 22.64 37.52 31.31
CA LEU A 12 22.64 36.06 31.41
C LEU A 12 21.24 35.41 31.52
N VAL A 13 20.18 36.17 31.19
CA VAL A 13 18.79 35.67 31.24
C VAL A 13 18.11 35.69 29.86
N LEU A 14 18.72 36.30 28.84
CA LEU A 14 18.17 36.31 27.47
C LEU A 14 18.65 35.16 26.57
N ALA A 15 19.43 34.20 27.10
CA ALA A 15 19.85 33.01 26.34
C ALA A 15 18.97 31.77 26.60
N LEU A 16 17.92 31.87 27.42
CA LEU A 16 17.06 30.75 27.82
C LEU A 16 15.61 30.84 27.30
N THR A 17 15.31 31.77 26.39
CA THR A 17 13.95 31.99 25.85
C THR A 17 13.81 31.73 24.35
N VAL A 18 14.75 30.98 23.74
CA VAL A 18 14.60 30.42 22.39
C VAL A 18 14.61 28.91 22.51
N GLY A 19 13.54 28.25 22.05
CA GLY A 19 13.23 26.85 22.33
C GLY A 19 14.27 25.82 21.85
N PRO A 20 14.19 24.57 22.34
CA PRO A 20 15.27 23.60 22.31
C PRO A 20 15.38 22.82 20.98
N ARG A 21 15.41 23.49 19.82
CA ARG A 21 15.46 22.81 18.50
C ARG A 21 16.61 23.18 17.57
N ALA A 22 17.52 24.05 17.97
CA ALA A 22 18.71 24.36 17.18
C ALA A 22 19.96 24.13 18.01
N ALA A 23 20.82 23.21 17.57
CA ALA A 23 22.20 23.13 18.04
C ALA A 23 23.01 24.20 17.29
N TRP A 24 23.75 25.02 18.03
CA TRP A 24 24.60 26.05 17.45
C TRP A 24 25.97 25.42 17.23
N ALA A 25 26.36 25.22 15.98
CA ALA A 25 27.73 24.83 15.64
C ALA A 25 28.55 26.10 15.40
N GLN A 26 29.61 26.30 16.18
CA GLN A 26 30.60 27.35 15.93
C GLN A 26 31.54 26.84 14.84
N VAL A 27 31.62 27.54 13.71
CA VAL A 27 32.65 27.31 12.70
C VAL A 27 33.89 28.15 13.08
N ASP A 28 35.09 27.73 12.65
CA ASP A 28 36.38 28.34 13.03
C ASP A 28 36.54 29.84 12.66
N ASP A 29 35.59 30.43 11.93
CA ASP A 29 35.54 31.86 11.60
C ASP A 29 34.65 32.70 12.55
N GLY A 30 34.09 32.08 13.59
CA GLY A 30 33.23 32.74 14.57
C GLY A 30 31.80 32.99 14.11
N SER A 31 31.41 32.50 12.92
CA SER A 31 30.02 32.50 12.47
C SER A 31 29.25 31.31 13.06
N ALA A 32 28.06 31.59 13.60
CA ALA A 32 27.13 30.56 14.02
C ALA A 32 26.24 30.21 12.83
N VAL A 33 26.44 29.05 12.24
CA VAL A 33 25.53 28.52 11.23
C VAL A 33 24.42 27.79 11.97
N VAL A 34 23.17 28.19 11.73
CA VAL A 34 22.01 27.40 12.15
C VAL A 34 21.98 26.16 11.27
N VAL A 35 22.46 25.04 11.81
CA VAL A 35 22.30 23.74 11.18
C VAL A 35 20.94 23.23 11.62
N ASP A 36 20.02 23.08 10.66
CA ASP A 36 18.78 22.35 10.93
C ASP A 36 19.14 20.95 11.39
N MET A 37 18.82 20.63 12.64
CA MET A 37 19.01 19.27 13.13
C MET A 37 18.14 18.35 12.26
N PRO A 38 18.71 17.30 11.65
CA PRO A 38 17.92 16.35 10.88
C PRO A 38 16.82 15.82 11.80
N GLU A 39 15.56 15.85 11.32
CA GLU A 39 14.46 15.29 12.09
C GLU A 39 14.79 13.84 12.49
N PRO A 40 14.54 13.45 13.74
CA PRO A 40 14.87 12.11 14.19
C PRO A 40 14.11 11.09 13.33
N ASP A 41 14.83 10.08 12.83
CA ASP A 41 14.23 8.97 12.10
C ASP A 41 13.27 8.22 13.03
N ARG A 42 11.98 8.32 12.71
CA ARG A 42 10.88 7.66 13.46
C ARG A 42 10.60 6.25 12.96
N GLY A 43 11.18 5.86 11.83
CA GLY A 43 10.89 4.61 11.14
C GLY A 43 9.44 4.49 10.69
N CYS A 44 9.03 3.25 10.41
CA CYS A 44 7.67 2.98 9.99
C CYS A 44 6.72 3.03 11.20
N PRO A 45 5.49 3.55 11.03
CA PRO A 45 4.54 3.69 12.14
C PRO A 45 4.23 2.34 12.79
N VAL A 46 4.06 2.28 14.11
CA VAL A 46 3.79 1.01 14.82
C VAL A 46 2.36 0.50 14.57
N LYS A 47 1.40 1.42 14.38
CA LYS A 47 -0.02 1.11 14.12
C LYS A 47 -0.53 1.97 12.96
N PRO A 48 -0.03 1.76 11.73
CA PRO A 48 -0.39 2.56 10.57
C PRO A 48 -1.86 2.38 10.22
N GLU A 49 -2.56 3.48 9.92
CA GLU A 49 -3.88 3.45 9.30
C GLU A 49 -3.73 3.47 7.77
N PHE A 50 -3.60 2.28 7.18
CA PHE A 50 -3.57 2.13 5.72
C PHE A 50 -4.91 2.50 5.11
N LEU A 51 -4.88 3.35 4.09
CA LEU A 51 -6.02 3.71 3.27
C LEU A 51 -5.82 3.17 1.86
N PRO A 52 -6.67 2.24 1.39
CA PRO A 52 -6.64 1.76 0.02
C PRO A 52 -6.89 2.87 -0.99
N VAL A 53 -6.40 2.66 -2.20
CA VAL A 53 -6.56 3.60 -3.31
C VAL A 53 -7.14 2.89 -4.53
N THR A 54 -7.94 3.61 -5.30
CA THR A 54 -8.60 3.13 -6.50
C THR A 54 -8.31 4.09 -7.65
N PRO A 55 -7.93 3.60 -8.84
CA PRO A 55 -7.84 4.42 -10.05
C PRO A 55 -9.16 5.16 -10.33
N MET A 56 -9.09 6.42 -10.73
CA MET A 56 -10.27 7.19 -11.14
C MET A 56 -11.04 6.54 -12.30
N ALA A 57 -10.33 5.98 -13.27
CA ALA A 57 -10.94 5.26 -14.39
C ALA A 57 -11.76 4.05 -13.93
N GLN A 58 -11.33 3.35 -12.86
CA GLN A 58 -12.02 2.16 -12.34
C GLN A 58 -13.40 2.50 -11.74
N VAL A 59 -13.62 3.74 -11.30
CA VAL A 59 -14.93 4.21 -10.80
C VAL A 59 -15.76 4.94 -11.87
N GLY A 60 -15.26 5.03 -13.11
CA GLY A 60 -15.94 5.71 -14.21
C GLY A 60 -15.70 7.23 -14.28
N ILE A 61 -14.63 7.74 -13.64
CA ILE A 61 -14.19 9.13 -13.85
C ILE A 61 -13.16 9.13 -14.98
N ASP A 62 -13.47 9.82 -16.07
CA ASP A 62 -12.64 9.90 -17.28
C ASP A 62 -11.45 10.87 -17.15
N ARG A 63 -10.53 10.55 -16.22
CA ARG A 63 -9.21 11.19 -16.08
C ARG A 63 -8.24 10.29 -15.32
N LEU A 64 -6.95 10.53 -15.51
CA LEU A 64 -5.90 9.85 -14.75
C LEU A 64 -5.85 10.38 -13.32
N GLY A 65 -5.73 9.49 -12.35
CA GLY A 65 -5.57 9.83 -10.95
C GLY A 65 -5.96 8.70 -10.01
N TRP A 66 -5.76 8.95 -8.72
CA TRP A 66 -6.05 8.01 -7.65
C TRP A 66 -7.07 8.61 -6.69
N LEU A 67 -8.01 7.77 -6.26
CA LEU A 67 -8.98 8.06 -5.22
C LEU A 67 -8.63 7.26 -3.98
N VAL A 68 -8.50 7.93 -2.84
CA VAL A 68 -8.20 7.28 -1.56
C VAL A 68 -9.49 7.03 -0.81
N HIS A 69 -9.68 5.81 -0.33
CA HIS A 69 -10.83 5.42 0.48
C HIS A 69 -10.79 6.10 1.84
N GLN A 70 -11.88 6.76 2.23
CA GLN A 70 -11.94 7.55 3.47
C GLN A 70 -12.91 6.95 4.47
N ALA A 71 -14.07 6.47 3.99
CA ALA A 71 -15.10 5.84 4.80
C ALA A 71 -16.08 5.03 3.93
N ILE A 72 -16.84 4.13 4.57
CA ILE A 72 -18.05 3.55 3.97
C ILE A 72 -19.23 4.46 4.33
N ILE A 73 -20.00 4.90 3.35
CA ILE A 73 -21.22 5.68 3.55
C ILE A 73 -22.32 4.73 4.04
N PRO A 74 -22.87 4.92 5.25
CA PRO A 74 -23.96 4.09 5.74
C PRO A 74 -25.18 4.19 4.82
N ALA A 75 -25.90 3.07 4.61
CA ALA A 75 -27.07 3.03 3.72
C ALA A 75 -28.16 4.07 4.10
N SER A 76 -28.29 4.40 5.38
CA SER A 76 -29.22 5.44 5.88
C SER A 76 -28.79 6.87 5.50
N LYS A 77 -27.51 7.08 5.21
CA LYS A 77 -26.92 8.37 4.80
C LYS A 77 -26.66 8.44 3.29
N ASP A 78 -26.76 7.33 2.57
CA ASP A 78 -26.56 7.30 1.12
C ASP A 78 -27.72 7.97 0.39
N LYS A 79 -27.50 9.25 0.06
CA LYS A 79 -28.41 10.04 -0.78
C LYS A 79 -28.01 10.02 -2.25
N PHE A 80 -26.87 9.42 -2.58
CA PHE A 80 -26.27 9.45 -3.90
C PHE A 80 -26.81 8.33 -4.77
N PHE A 81 -26.94 7.11 -4.23
CA PHE A 81 -27.46 5.97 -4.96
C PHE A 81 -28.78 5.50 -4.32
N LYS A 82 -29.90 5.80 -4.99
CA LYS A 82 -31.26 5.49 -4.50
C LYS A 82 -32.01 4.60 -5.48
N GLY A 83 -32.98 3.84 -4.97
CA GLY A 83 -33.82 2.96 -5.79
C GLY A 83 -32.98 2.01 -6.66
N GLY A 84 -33.32 1.92 -7.95
CA GLY A 84 -32.63 1.08 -8.92
C GLY A 84 -31.18 1.46 -9.21
N GLU A 85 -30.69 2.62 -8.76
CA GLU A 85 -29.26 2.96 -8.86
C GLU A 85 -28.42 2.22 -7.81
N ARG A 86 -29.02 1.68 -6.73
CA ARG A 86 -28.29 0.93 -5.69
C ARG A 86 -27.68 -0.37 -6.20
N SER A 87 -28.20 -0.92 -7.29
CA SER A 87 -27.68 -2.14 -7.92
C SER A 87 -26.71 -1.85 -9.06
N ARG A 88 -26.35 -0.57 -9.30
CA ARG A 88 -25.46 -0.16 -10.39
C ARG A 88 -24.17 0.41 -9.85
N SER A 89 -23.09 0.18 -10.59
CA SER A 89 -21.83 0.89 -10.36
C SER A 89 -22.00 2.36 -10.77
N GLY A 90 -21.31 3.25 -10.08
CA GLY A 90 -21.33 4.66 -10.44
C GLY A 90 -20.59 5.52 -9.44
N VAL A 91 -20.45 6.79 -9.80
CA VAL A 91 -19.71 7.78 -9.04
C VAL A 91 -20.45 9.12 -9.09
N LYS A 92 -20.57 9.78 -7.94
CA LYS A 92 -21.20 11.10 -7.82
C LYS A 92 -20.35 12.03 -6.95
N PRO A 93 -20.18 13.31 -7.33
CA PRO A 93 -19.42 14.25 -6.52
C PRO A 93 -20.12 14.51 -5.18
N VAL A 94 -19.32 14.74 -4.14
CA VAL A 94 -19.77 15.02 -2.78
C VAL A 94 -19.30 16.41 -2.38
N PRO A 95 -20.20 17.32 -1.97
CA PRO A 95 -19.81 18.61 -1.41
C PRO A 95 -18.91 18.44 -0.18
N ALA A 96 -17.85 19.26 -0.06
CA ALA A 96 -16.86 19.12 1.01
C ALA A 96 -17.46 19.26 2.42
N ASP A 97 -18.47 20.12 2.59
CA ASP A 97 -19.22 20.29 3.84
C ASP A 97 -20.03 19.03 4.22
N MET A 98 -20.47 18.27 3.22
CA MET A 98 -21.18 17.01 3.40
C MET A 98 -20.21 15.86 3.68
N ALA A 99 -19.03 15.84 3.06
CA ALA A 99 -18.04 14.77 3.22
C ALA A 99 -17.71 14.48 4.69
N ARG A 100 -17.59 15.53 5.52
CA ARG A 100 -17.33 15.41 6.96
C ARG A 100 -18.46 14.70 7.71
N LYS A 101 -19.72 14.98 7.36
CA LYS A 101 -20.91 14.32 7.94
C LYS A 101 -21.02 12.85 7.51
N LEU A 102 -20.40 12.51 6.38
CA LEU A 102 -20.33 11.16 5.80
C LEU A 102 -19.13 10.35 6.28
N GLY A 103 -18.26 10.92 7.12
CA GLY A 103 -17.13 10.21 7.74
C GLY A 103 -15.76 10.60 7.20
N ALA A 104 -15.64 11.64 6.38
CA ALA A 104 -14.33 12.17 5.99
C ALA A 104 -13.52 12.58 7.25
N PRO A 105 -12.25 12.18 7.37
CA PRO A 105 -11.41 12.48 8.52
C PRO A 105 -11.10 13.98 8.62
N ASP A 106 -10.69 14.40 9.82
CA ASP A 106 -10.25 15.76 10.05
C ASP A 106 -8.79 15.88 9.65
N THR A 107 -8.54 16.54 8.51
CA THR A 107 -7.19 16.70 7.97
C THR A 107 -6.29 17.55 8.86
N SER A 108 -6.85 18.29 9.83
CA SER A 108 -6.06 18.97 10.87
C SER A 108 -5.57 18.04 11.98
N LYS A 109 -6.20 16.88 12.16
CA LYS A 109 -5.89 15.91 13.23
C LYS A 109 -5.02 14.76 12.76
N ALA A 110 -5.14 14.38 11.49
CA ALA A 110 -4.31 13.34 10.89
C ALA A 110 -4.06 13.68 9.42
N THR A 111 -2.78 13.73 9.06
CA THR A 111 -2.30 13.97 7.71
C THR A 111 -2.37 12.67 6.91
N LEU A 112 -2.62 12.78 5.60
CA LEU A 112 -2.46 11.66 4.68
C LEU A 112 -1.03 11.69 4.12
N TRP A 113 -0.30 10.61 4.35
CA TRP A 113 1.06 10.41 3.88
C TRP A 113 1.05 9.41 2.74
N VAL A 114 1.60 9.81 1.59
CA VAL A 114 1.55 9.04 0.34
C VAL A 114 2.95 8.56 -0.01
N PHE A 115 3.09 7.26 -0.24
CA PHE A 115 4.26 6.65 -0.84
C PHE A 115 3.97 6.39 -2.32
N GLY A 116 4.53 7.24 -3.19
CA GLY A 116 4.21 7.27 -4.62
C GLY A 116 5.00 6.29 -5.47
N LYS A 117 6.29 6.08 -5.17
CA LYS A 117 7.24 5.33 -6.01
C LYS A 117 8.12 4.39 -5.19
N GLU A 118 8.87 3.52 -5.87
CA GLU A 118 9.87 2.70 -5.20
C GLU A 118 10.96 3.57 -4.56
N LYS A 119 11.40 3.20 -3.35
CA LYS A 119 12.40 3.92 -2.54
C LYS A 119 12.05 5.39 -2.27
N SER A 120 10.78 5.78 -2.44
CA SER A 120 10.35 7.14 -2.14
C SER A 120 10.04 7.33 -0.66
N LYS A 121 10.44 8.47 -0.10
CA LYS A 121 9.89 8.98 1.17
C LYS A 121 8.39 9.25 1.00
N ALA A 122 7.67 9.25 2.13
CA ALA A 122 6.30 9.71 2.11
C ALA A 122 6.23 11.20 1.76
N CYS A 123 5.17 11.60 1.06
CA CYS A 123 4.83 13.00 0.84
C CYS A 123 3.44 13.30 1.38
N LYS A 124 3.14 14.58 1.59
CA LYS A 124 1.81 14.97 2.03
C LYS A 124 0.80 14.86 0.90
N GLY A 125 -0.35 14.28 1.20
CA GLY A 125 -1.52 14.25 0.34
C GLY A 125 -2.66 15.08 0.94
N THR A 126 -3.20 16.03 0.17
CA THR A 126 -4.28 16.91 0.59
C THR A 126 -5.55 16.62 -0.21
N PRO A 127 -6.69 16.27 0.42
CA PRO A 127 -7.96 16.11 -0.28
C PRO A 127 -8.37 17.38 -1.03
N ILE A 128 -8.63 17.27 -2.34
CA ILE A 128 -9.08 18.37 -3.20
C ILE A 128 -10.50 18.19 -3.73
N ALA A 129 -10.99 16.95 -3.82
CA ALA A 129 -12.36 16.65 -4.19
C ALA A 129 -12.85 15.37 -3.49
N TRP A 130 -14.18 15.24 -3.37
CA TRP A 130 -14.82 14.12 -2.69
C TRP A 130 -15.83 13.44 -3.60
N TRP A 131 -15.90 12.12 -3.50
CA TRP A 131 -16.68 11.28 -4.39
C TRP A 131 -17.40 10.19 -3.59
N ALA A 132 -18.67 9.99 -3.88
CA ALA A 132 -19.43 8.81 -3.47
C ALA A 132 -19.32 7.82 -4.62
N ALA A 133 -18.61 6.73 -4.40
CA ALA A 133 -18.32 5.72 -5.42
C ALA A 133 -18.90 4.37 -4.99
N ARG A 134 -19.64 3.73 -5.89
CA ARG A 134 -20.20 2.40 -5.71
C ARG A 134 -19.60 1.50 -6.78
N MET A 135 -18.88 0.47 -6.34
CA MET A 135 -18.09 -0.43 -7.19
C MET A 135 -18.45 -1.89 -6.90
N GLY A 136 -18.17 -2.78 -7.86
CA GLY A 136 -18.41 -4.22 -7.74
C GLY A 136 -19.71 -4.67 -8.40
N THR A 137 -19.92 -5.99 -8.42
CA THR A 137 -21.09 -6.63 -9.07
C THR A 137 -22.05 -7.32 -8.09
N ASP A 138 -21.72 -7.41 -6.80
CA ASP A 138 -22.48 -8.16 -5.79
C ASP A 138 -23.68 -7.41 -5.17
N GLU A 139 -24.44 -8.11 -4.33
CA GLU A 139 -25.59 -7.56 -3.57
C GLU A 139 -25.13 -6.75 -2.34
N ASP A 140 -23.91 -7.00 -1.86
CA ASP A 140 -23.27 -6.32 -0.73
C ASP A 140 -22.60 -4.98 -1.10
N ARG A 141 -22.86 -4.44 -2.30
CA ARG A 141 -22.23 -3.20 -2.78
C ARG A 141 -22.35 -2.08 -1.76
N GLN A 142 -21.20 -1.67 -1.24
CA GLN A 142 -21.08 -0.53 -0.35
C GLN A 142 -20.82 0.73 -1.17
N THR A 143 -21.37 1.85 -0.70
CA THR A 143 -21.00 3.16 -1.25
C THR A 143 -19.82 3.68 -0.43
N PHE A 144 -18.70 3.91 -1.09
CA PHE A 144 -17.48 4.41 -0.46
C PHE A 144 -17.41 5.93 -0.63
N LEU A 145 -17.05 6.62 0.44
CA LEU A 145 -16.58 8.00 0.37
C LEU A 145 -15.10 7.96 0.05
N MET A 146 -14.73 8.50 -1.09
CA MET A 146 -13.35 8.61 -1.54
C MET A 146 -12.93 10.06 -1.71
N ALA A 147 -11.64 10.33 -1.49
CA ALA A 147 -11.03 11.62 -1.74
C ALA A 147 -10.04 11.54 -2.91
N GLU A 148 -10.12 12.50 -3.81
CA GLU A 148 -9.01 12.82 -4.69
C GLU A 148 -7.98 13.63 -3.92
N LEU A 149 -6.69 13.29 -4.07
CA LEU A 149 -5.61 13.99 -3.39
C LEU A 149 -4.78 14.83 -4.38
N ALA A 150 -4.48 16.07 -3.99
CA ALA A 150 -3.27 16.75 -4.46
C ALA A 150 -2.08 16.19 -3.67
N MET A 151 -1.08 15.65 -4.37
CA MET A 151 0.08 15.01 -3.77
C MET A 151 1.32 15.83 -4.08
N GLU A 152 2.19 16.02 -3.08
CA GLU A 152 3.43 16.79 -3.25
C GLU A 152 4.56 15.97 -3.90
N CYS A 153 4.36 14.67 -4.05
CA CYS A 153 5.29 13.77 -4.72
C CYS A 153 4.72 13.20 -6.02
N GLU A 154 5.64 12.78 -6.88
CA GLU A 154 5.31 12.07 -8.09
C GLU A 154 4.79 10.66 -7.77
N VAL A 155 3.67 10.30 -8.39
CA VAL A 155 3.05 8.98 -8.25
C VAL A 155 3.00 8.32 -9.62
N LEU A 156 3.20 6.99 -9.64
CA LEU A 156 3.07 6.24 -10.88
C LEU A 156 1.63 6.36 -11.41
N PRO A 157 1.46 6.51 -12.74
CA PRO A 157 0.14 6.58 -13.32
C PRO A 157 -0.65 5.30 -12.99
N PRO A 158 -1.99 5.39 -12.87
CA PRO A 158 -2.82 4.22 -12.68
C PRO A 158 -2.54 3.14 -13.74
N GLY A 159 -2.36 1.90 -13.29
CA GLY A 159 -1.91 0.80 -14.14
C GLY A 159 -1.67 -0.48 -13.35
N ARG A 160 -0.49 -1.10 -13.53
CA ARG A 160 -0.12 -2.36 -12.86
C ARG A 160 -0.19 -2.23 -11.33
N LEU A 161 -0.53 -3.31 -10.63
CA LEU A 161 -0.71 -3.35 -9.17
C LEU A 161 0.51 -2.77 -8.41
N ALA A 162 1.74 -3.06 -8.86
CA ALA A 162 2.98 -2.53 -8.30
C ALA A 162 3.12 -0.99 -8.40
N GLY A 163 2.33 -0.33 -9.26
CA GLY A 163 2.27 1.13 -9.39
C GLY A 163 1.29 1.81 -8.43
N THR A 164 0.48 1.03 -7.69
CA THR A 164 -0.56 1.54 -6.78
C THR A 164 0.04 2.25 -5.57
N PRO A 165 -0.17 3.55 -5.33
CA PRO A 165 0.41 4.26 -4.19
C PRO A 165 -0.09 3.70 -2.86
N ILE A 166 0.71 3.84 -1.81
CA ILE A 166 0.31 3.51 -0.43
C ILE A 166 0.01 4.79 0.31
N VAL A 167 -1.13 4.82 1.00
CA VAL A 167 -1.54 5.97 1.78
C VAL A 167 -1.70 5.56 3.24
N LEU A 168 -1.08 6.34 4.14
CA LEU A 168 -1.21 6.22 5.58
C LEU A 168 -1.92 7.44 6.13
N ARG A 169 -2.85 7.24 7.07
CA ARG A 169 -3.40 8.33 7.88
C ARG A 169 -2.72 8.35 9.24
N GLN A 170 -2.02 9.44 9.55
CA GLN A 170 -1.40 9.63 10.86
C GLN A 170 -0.98 11.09 11.09
N LYS A 171 -0.80 11.45 12.37
CA LYS A 171 -0.44 12.80 12.77
C LYS A 171 0.98 13.18 12.36
N GLU A 172 1.92 12.24 12.51
CA GLU A 172 3.34 12.47 12.34
C GLU A 172 3.85 11.94 11.00
N GLU A 173 4.88 12.56 10.45
CA GLU A 173 5.54 12.08 9.24
C GLU A 173 6.25 10.74 9.51
N PRO A 174 6.11 9.72 8.65
CA PRO A 174 6.85 8.46 8.78
C PRO A 174 8.27 8.63 8.22
N THR A 175 9.04 9.56 8.77
CA THR A 175 10.44 9.81 8.41
C THR A 175 11.24 8.50 8.50
N GLY A 176 12.06 8.20 7.49
CA GLY A 176 12.88 6.98 7.39
C GLY A 176 12.13 5.70 7.03
N CYS A 177 10.79 5.71 7.02
CA CYS A 177 10.01 4.67 6.38
C CYS A 177 10.05 4.85 4.86
N VAL A 178 10.29 3.78 4.12
CA VAL A 178 10.37 3.78 2.65
C VAL A 178 9.57 2.62 2.06
N LEU A 179 8.95 2.88 0.92
CA LEU A 179 8.27 1.86 0.15
C LEU A 179 9.26 1.11 -0.75
N ARG A 180 9.33 -0.22 -0.64
CA ARG A 180 9.97 -1.06 -1.65
C ARG A 180 8.93 -1.85 -2.42
N ARG A 181 9.08 -1.88 -3.74
CA ARG A 181 8.21 -2.59 -4.67
C ARG A 181 8.83 -3.93 -5.05
N PRO A 182 8.03 -4.88 -5.56
CA PRO A 182 8.59 -6.09 -6.15
C PRO A 182 9.62 -5.73 -7.22
N ASN A 183 10.85 -6.16 -7.02
CA ASN A 183 12.01 -5.88 -7.89
C ASN A 183 12.63 -7.16 -8.46
N ARG A 184 12.15 -8.33 -8.02
CA ARG A 184 12.43 -9.62 -8.64
C ARG A 184 11.18 -10.12 -9.33
N SER A 185 11.35 -10.54 -10.58
CA SER A 185 10.32 -11.24 -11.34
C SER A 185 10.95 -12.40 -12.08
N LEU A 186 10.42 -13.60 -11.88
CA LEU A 186 10.77 -14.78 -12.65
C LEU A 186 9.48 -15.42 -13.13
N THR A 187 9.48 -15.90 -14.37
CA THR A 187 8.37 -16.65 -14.93
C THR A 187 8.94 -17.92 -15.54
N GLY A 188 8.24 -19.03 -15.40
CA GLY A 188 8.64 -20.29 -15.99
C GLY A 188 7.47 -21.13 -16.46
N LYS A 189 7.82 -22.15 -17.24
CA LYS A 189 6.91 -23.17 -17.74
C LYS A 189 7.19 -24.49 -17.04
N GLU A 190 6.47 -25.53 -17.43
CA GLU A 190 6.61 -26.88 -16.88
C GLU A 190 8.06 -27.39 -16.87
N THR A 191 8.83 -27.13 -17.94
CA THR A 191 10.22 -27.58 -18.12
C THR A 191 11.24 -26.87 -17.24
N ASP A 192 10.93 -25.66 -16.76
CA ASP A 192 11.90 -24.81 -16.07
C ASP A 192 12.06 -25.20 -14.59
N GLY A 193 11.14 -26.03 -14.07
CA GLY A 193 11.08 -26.38 -12.65
C GLY A 193 10.65 -25.21 -11.77
N ILE A 194 9.83 -25.49 -10.75
CA ILE A 194 9.57 -24.50 -9.68
C ILE A 194 10.72 -24.61 -8.68
N PRO A 195 11.28 -23.51 -8.17
CA PRO A 195 12.35 -23.59 -7.18
C PRO A 195 11.93 -24.46 -5.98
N PRO A 196 12.78 -25.38 -5.48
CA PRO A 196 12.38 -26.42 -4.52
C PRO A 196 11.69 -25.91 -3.25
N ASP A 197 12.22 -24.83 -2.65
CA ASP A 197 11.66 -24.18 -1.46
C ASP A 197 10.20 -23.72 -1.65
N TYR A 198 9.77 -23.48 -2.89
CA TYR A 198 8.42 -23.07 -3.21
C TYR A 198 7.54 -24.26 -3.57
N ALA A 199 8.13 -25.27 -4.23
CA ALA A 199 7.44 -26.47 -4.67
C ALA A 199 6.87 -27.28 -3.49
N GLU A 200 7.56 -27.30 -2.33
CA GLU A 200 7.10 -27.99 -1.12
C GLU A 200 5.77 -27.44 -0.54
N HIS A 201 5.41 -26.21 -0.90
CA HIS A 201 4.20 -25.54 -0.42
C HIS A 201 3.02 -25.63 -1.39
N LEU A 202 3.25 -26.15 -2.60
CA LEU A 202 2.19 -26.30 -3.58
C LEU A 202 1.36 -27.55 -3.27
N PRO A 203 0.02 -27.44 -3.29
CA PRO A 203 -0.82 -28.62 -3.18
C PRO A 203 -0.57 -29.54 -4.38
N PRO A 204 -0.61 -30.88 -4.19
CA PRO A 204 -0.52 -31.81 -5.31
C PRO A 204 -1.66 -31.56 -6.31
N GLN A 205 -1.35 -31.61 -7.60
CA GLN A 205 -2.29 -31.37 -8.69
C GLN A 205 -2.09 -32.39 -9.81
N ASP A 206 -3.20 -32.96 -10.29
CA ASP A 206 -3.22 -33.92 -11.40
C ASP A 206 -3.20 -33.16 -12.74
N CYS A 207 -2.04 -32.58 -13.07
CA CYS A 207 -1.80 -31.88 -14.32
C CYS A 207 -0.64 -32.55 -15.06
N ALA A 208 -0.94 -33.30 -16.12
CA ALA A 208 0.07 -33.95 -16.95
C ALA A 208 -0.11 -33.60 -18.43
N SER A 209 1.02 -33.36 -19.09
CA SER A 209 1.09 -33.27 -20.54
C SER A 209 0.55 -34.54 -21.21
N PRO A 210 -0.15 -34.46 -22.35
CA PRO A 210 -0.43 -33.27 -23.17
C PRO A 210 -1.78 -32.57 -22.86
N GLY A 211 -2.52 -33.08 -21.86
CA GLY A 211 -3.85 -32.58 -21.49
C GLY A 211 -3.81 -31.31 -20.64
N CYS A 212 -2.69 -31.10 -19.95
CA CYS A 212 -2.48 -29.95 -19.08
C CYS A 212 -1.05 -29.39 -19.27
N ALA A 213 -0.88 -28.11 -18.98
CA ALA A 213 0.42 -27.45 -18.94
C ALA A 213 0.47 -26.53 -17.72
N ARG A 214 1.67 -26.31 -17.18
CA ARG A 214 1.87 -25.43 -16.01
C ARG A 214 2.66 -24.19 -16.39
N LEU A 215 2.16 -23.03 -15.97
CA LEU A 215 2.90 -21.78 -15.91
C LEU A 215 3.07 -21.37 -14.46
N TRP A 216 4.17 -20.70 -14.15
CA TRP A 216 4.37 -20.09 -12.84
C TRP A 216 5.05 -18.73 -12.97
N GLU A 217 4.71 -17.84 -12.05
CA GLU A 217 5.35 -16.55 -11.88
C GLU A 217 5.69 -16.34 -10.42
N TYR A 218 6.81 -15.66 -10.22
CA TYR A 218 7.38 -15.32 -8.94
C TYR A 218 7.64 -13.83 -8.93
N PHE A 219 7.15 -13.15 -7.90
CA PHE A 219 7.48 -11.77 -7.60
C PHE A 219 8.10 -11.69 -6.21
N GLY A 220 9.13 -10.87 -6.05
CA GLY A 220 9.82 -10.71 -4.78
C GLY A 220 10.17 -9.27 -4.49
N VAL A 221 10.03 -8.89 -3.22
CA VAL A 221 10.62 -7.67 -2.66
C VAL A 221 11.61 -8.07 -1.58
N THR A 222 12.88 -7.73 -1.77
CA THR A 222 13.95 -8.12 -0.84
C THR A 222 14.62 -6.90 -0.19
N GLY A 223 14.92 -7.07 1.10
CA GLY A 223 15.79 -6.22 1.88
C GLY A 223 17.26 -6.59 1.71
N GLU A 224 18.08 -6.07 2.63
CA GLU A 224 19.44 -6.56 2.87
C GLU A 224 19.36 -7.98 3.47
N GLU A 225 20.42 -8.78 3.29
CA GLU A 225 20.55 -10.13 3.89
C GLU A 225 19.50 -11.17 3.47
N GLY A 226 18.74 -10.93 2.39
CA GLY A 226 17.82 -11.93 1.85
C GLY A 226 16.45 -12.00 2.53
N ALA A 227 16.21 -11.16 3.55
CA ALA A 227 14.90 -10.94 4.12
C ALA A 227 13.93 -10.39 3.05
N GLY A 228 12.67 -10.80 3.08
CA GLY A 228 11.73 -10.29 2.10
C GLY A 228 10.35 -10.93 2.13
N ALA A 229 9.56 -10.51 1.16
CA ALA A 229 8.27 -11.10 0.86
C ALA A 229 8.23 -11.54 -0.60
N PHE A 230 7.54 -12.64 -0.85
CA PHE A 230 7.50 -13.29 -2.14
C PHE A 230 6.08 -13.74 -2.46
N ASP A 231 5.68 -13.59 -3.71
CA ASP A 231 4.42 -14.07 -4.24
C ASP A 231 4.76 -15.09 -5.32
N LEU A 232 4.20 -16.29 -5.16
CA LEU A 232 4.22 -17.32 -6.19
C LEU A 232 2.80 -17.52 -6.67
N THR A 233 2.61 -17.38 -7.98
CA THR A 233 1.38 -17.78 -8.64
C THR A 233 1.66 -18.89 -9.63
N VAL A 234 0.94 -19.99 -9.53
CA VAL A 234 1.03 -21.16 -10.42
C VAL A 234 -0.32 -21.36 -11.08
N SER A 235 -0.34 -21.33 -12.40
CA SER A 235 -1.53 -21.59 -13.21
C SER A 235 -1.41 -22.96 -13.86
N TYR A 236 -2.33 -23.84 -13.52
CA TYR A 236 -2.54 -25.12 -14.19
C TYR A 236 -3.53 -24.90 -15.32
N LEU A 237 -3.05 -25.07 -16.54
CA LEU A 237 -3.81 -24.82 -17.74
C LEU A 237 -4.34 -26.15 -18.26
N HIS A 238 -5.66 -26.33 -18.25
CA HIS A 238 -6.33 -27.50 -18.81
C HIS A 238 -6.79 -27.22 -20.24
N ARG A 239 -6.40 -28.08 -21.16
CA ARG A 239 -6.70 -27.91 -22.57
C ARG A 239 -8.21 -28.09 -22.81
N ASN A 240 -8.89 -27.00 -23.19
CA ASN A 240 -10.30 -27.03 -23.57
C ASN A 240 -10.45 -26.65 -25.06
N GLY A 241 -10.42 -27.66 -25.94
CA GLY A 241 -10.57 -27.50 -27.38
C GLY A 241 -9.29 -27.16 -28.15
N SER A 242 -9.44 -26.55 -29.32
CA SER A 242 -8.36 -26.32 -30.30
C SER A 242 -7.67 -24.95 -30.18
N ASN A 243 -8.27 -23.97 -29.48
CA ASN A 243 -7.69 -22.64 -29.32
C ASN A 243 -6.72 -22.60 -28.12
N PRO A 244 -5.41 -22.37 -28.34
CA PRO A 244 -4.42 -22.34 -27.28
C PRO A 244 -4.59 -21.20 -26.26
N CYS A 245 -5.40 -20.18 -26.57
CA CYS A 245 -5.66 -19.06 -25.67
C CYS A 245 -6.87 -19.27 -24.74
N ASN A 246 -7.68 -20.30 -24.96
CA ASN A 246 -8.94 -20.55 -24.23
C ASN A 246 -8.84 -21.68 -23.21
N TRP A 247 -7.66 -21.90 -22.64
CA TRP A 247 -7.47 -22.96 -21.66
C TRP A 247 -8.24 -22.62 -20.38
N ALA A 248 -8.86 -23.63 -19.78
CA ALA A 248 -9.39 -23.48 -18.43
C ALA A 248 -8.21 -23.45 -17.45
N THR A 249 -8.29 -22.63 -16.41
CA THR A 249 -7.17 -22.35 -15.52
C THR A 249 -7.56 -22.58 -14.08
N ASP A 250 -6.73 -23.37 -13.38
CA ASP A 250 -6.74 -23.47 -11.93
C ASP A 250 -5.50 -22.76 -11.38
N ASP A 251 -5.72 -21.63 -10.71
CA ASP A 251 -4.64 -20.79 -10.19
C ASP A 251 -4.42 -21.07 -8.69
N VAL A 252 -3.15 -21.25 -8.31
CA VAL A 252 -2.69 -21.30 -6.91
C VAL A 252 -1.80 -20.10 -6.67
N SER A 253 -2.20 -19.18 -5.79
CA SER A 253 -1.38 -18.05 -5.35
C SER A 253 -1.04 -18.21 -3.88
N ILE A 254 0.26 -18.11 -3.56
CA ILE A 254 0.77 -18.20 -2.18
C ILE A 254 1.73 -17.04 -1.94
N LEU A 255 1.47 -16.32 -0.84
CA LEU A 255 2.34 -15.29 -0.33
C LEU A 255 3.27 -15.87 0.74
N PHE A 256 4.55 -15.55 0.66
CA PHE A 256 5.59 -16.01 1.58
C PHE A 256 6.35 -14.83 2.19
N ALA A 257 6.93 -15.07 3.36
CA ALA A 257 7.92 -14.23 4.00
C ALA A 257 9.20 -15.02 4.28
N ARG A 258 10.35 -14.35 4.24
CA ARG A 258 11.63 -14.89 4.70
C ARG A 258 12.29 -13.89 5.64
N ALA A 259 12.71 -14.35 6.81
CA ALA A 259 13.48 -13.57 7.78
C ALA A 259 14.94 -13.38 7.31
N PRO A 260 15.67 -12.33 7.75
CA PRO A 260 17.07 -12.10 7.34
C PRO A 260 17.99 -13.30 7.56
N GLU A 261 17.89 -13.95 8.72
CA GLU A 261 18.72 -15.11 9.08
C GLU A 261 18.05 -16.45 8.74
N GLY A 262 16.90 -16.42 8.08
CA GLY A 262 16.10 -17.61 7.78
C GLY A 262 16.29 -18.08 6.35
N THR A 263 16.50 -19.39 6.16
CA THR A 263 16.50 -20.01 4.83
C THR A 263 15.09 -20.44 4.40
N ALA A 264 14.24 -20.82 5.36
CA ALA A 264 12.89 -21.31 5.11
C ALA A 264 11.91 -20.19 4.70
N LEU A 265 11.00 -20.53 3.78
CA LEU A 265 9.85 -19.69 3.45
C LEU A 265 8.73 -19.93 4.46
N GLN A 266 8.16 -18.86 4.97
CA GLN A 266 6.96 -18.91 5.80
C GLN A 266 5.74 -18.50 4.96
N PRO A 267 4.79 -19.40 4.68
CA PRO A 267 3.56 -19.02 4.01
C PRO A 267 2.70 -18.10 4.90
N LEU A 268 2.15 -17.05 4.30
CA LEU A 268 1.27 -16.09 4.95
C LEU A 268 -0.19 -16.40 4.62
N LYS A 269 -1.06 -16.27 5.62
CA LYS A 269 -2.51 -16.47 5.49
C LYS A 269 -3.27 -15.27 6.08
N PRO A 270 -4.29 -14.72 5.38
CA PRO A 270 -4.67 -14.98 3.99
C PRO A 270 -3.51 -14.69 3.01
N GLY A 271 -3.61 -15.13 1.76
CA GLY A 271 -2.56 -14.96 0.76
C GLY A 271 -2.70 -13.63 0.02
N GLY A 272 -2.69 -13.72 -1.30
CA GLY A 272 -2.94 -12.59 -2.19
C GLY A 272 -1.69 -12.04 -2.86
N GLN A 273 -1.92 -11.15 -3.81
CA GLN A 273 -0.88 -10.60 -4.67
C GLN A 273 -0.02 -9.60 -3.92
N LEU A 274 1.30 -9.78 -3.95
CA LEU A 274 2.26 -8.88 -3.34
C LEU A 274 2.30 -7.56 -4.13
N PHE A 275 2.06 -6.44 -3.46
CA PHE A 275 2.13 -5.12 -4.12
C PHE A 275 3.25 -4.22 -3.56
N GLY A 276 3.91 -4.63 -2.48
CA GLY A 276 5.10 -4.01 -1.93
C GLY A 276 5.26 -4.28 -0.43
N GLY A 277 6.16 -3.52 0.18
CA GLY A 277 6.29 -3.47 1.63
C GLY A 277 6.92 -2.16 2.10
N LEU A 278 6.86 -1.94 3.40
CA LEU A 278 7.46 -0.78 4.06
C LEU A 278 8.69 -1.22 4.84
N TRP A 279 9.80 -0.50 4.62
CA TRP A 279 11.07 -0.68 5.30
C TRP A 279 11.40 0.54 6.13
N ASP A 280 12.05 0.33 7.25
CA ASP A 280 12.76 1.38 7.99
C ASP A 280 14.21 0.94 8.22
N PHE A 281 14.93 1.69 9.05
CA PHE A 281 16.32 1.39 9.41
C PHE A 281 16.50 0.03 10.11
N THR A 282 15.43 -0.59 10.63
CA THR A 282 15.46 -1.94 11.24
C THR A 282 15.18 -3.06 10.22
N GLY A 283 14.89 -2.71 8.97
CA GLY A 283 14.58 -3.66 7.90
C GLY A 283 13.09 -3.67 7.51
N LEU A 284 12.60 -4.83 7.08
CA LEU A 284 11.22 -4.98 6.63
C LEU A 284 10.25 -4.86 7.82
N ARG A 285 9.34 -3.88 7.77
CA ARG A 285 8.33 -3.65 8.81
C ARG A 285 6.96 -4.20 8.44
N TYR A 286 6.49 -3.90 7.22
CA TYR A 286 5.17 -4.34 6.75
C TYR A 286 5.25 -5.00 5.38
N ILE A 287 4.63 -6.16 5.25
CA ILE A 287 4.34 -6.79 3.96
C ILE A 287 2.93 -6.40 3.58
N LEU A 288 2.74 -5.99 2.32
CA LEU A 288 1.46 -5.55 1.84
C LEU A 288 1.01 -6.41 0.66
N SER A 289 -0.16 -7.05 0.80
CA SER A 289 -0.80 -7.84 -0.25
C SER A 289 -2.23 -7.38 -0.51
N ARG A 290 -2.75 -7.73 -1.69
CA ARG A 290 -4.14 -7.46 -2.08
C ARG A 290 -4.77 -8.74 -2.59
N GLU A 291 -6.03 -8.95 -2.21
CA GLU A 291 -6.86 -10.00 -2.78
C GLU A 291 -8.31 -9.51 -2.87
N MET A 292 -8.95 -9.64 -4.03
CA MET A 292 -10.41 -9.48 -4.18
C MET A 292 -11.03 -8.22 -3.49
N GLY A 293 -10.41 -7.05 -3.64
CA GLY A 293 -10.92 -5.80 -3.03
C GLY A 293 -10.61 -5.62 -1.55
N VAL A 294 -9.69 -6.44 -1.01
CA VAL A 294 -9.18 -6.39 0.35
C VAL A 294 -7.68 -6.11 0.32
N LEU A 295 -7.26 -5.19 1.17
CA LEU A 295 -5.86 -4.90 1.47
C LEU A 295 -5.47 -5.63 2.75
N TYR A 296 -4.38 -6.38 2.70
CA TYR A 296 -3.75 -7.00 3.86
C TYR A 296 -2.40 -6.35 4.16
N ALA A 297 -2.19 -6.00 5.42
CA ALA A 297 -0.91 -5.53 5.92
C ALA A 297 -0.42 -6.43 7.06
N TYR A 298 0.64 -7.21 6.79
CA TYR A 298 1.27 -8.09 7.76
C TYR A 298 2.37 -7.34 8.48
N ASP A 299 2.32 -7.33 9.81
CA ASP A 299 3.45 -6.88 10.62
C ASP A 299 4.53 -7.95 10.57
N PHE A 300 5.69 -7.62 9.98
CA PHE A 300 6.78 -8.57 9.78
C PHE A 300 7.38 -9.10 11.08
N GLN A 301 7.30 -8.32 12.17
CA GLN A 301 7.74 -8.77 13.50
C GLN A 301 6.72 -9.70 14.16
N LYS A 302 5.50 -9.81 13.59
CA LYS A 302 4.36 -10.55 14.17
C LYS A 302 3.63 -11.36 13.11
N LEU A 303 4.34 -12.07 12.23
CA LEU A 303 3.75 -12.85 11.12
C LEU A 303 2.79 -13.97 11.56
N LYS A 304 2.83 -14.39 12.83
CA LYS A 304 1.86 -15.34 13.40
C LYS A 304 0.51 -14.69 13.75
N ALA A 305 0.48 -13.37 13.93
CA ALA A 305 -0.76 -12.63 14.17
C ALA A 305 -1.52 -12.42 12.84
N PRO A 306 -2.85 -12.34 12.88
CA PRO A 306 -3.62 -12.01 11.69
C PRO A 306 -3.21 -10.64 11.15
N PRO A 307 -3.15 -10.44 9.82
CA PRO A 307 -2.83 -9.15 9.25
C PRO A 307 -3.90 -8.12 9.58
N LYS A 308 -3.53 -6.84 9.45
CA LYS A 308 -4.53 -5.78 9.38
C LYS A 308 -5.26 -5.90 8.05
N VAL A 309 -6.59 -5.95 8.12
CA VAL A 309 -7.47 -6.12 6.96
C VAL A 309 -8.22 -4.82 6.70
N VAL A 310 -8.19 -4.33 5.46
CA VAL A 310 -9.00 -3.19 5.01
C VAL A 310 -9.74 -3.56 3.74
N ARG A 311 -11.05 -3.78 3.84
CA ARG A 311 -11.92 -3.99 2.67
C ARG A 311 -12.29 -2.64 2.07
N TYR A 312 -12.15 -2.51 0.75
CA TYR A 312 -12.40 -1.25 0.03
C TYR A 312 -13.10 -1.42 -1.31
N ALA A 313 -13.30 -2.66 -1.74
CA ALA A 313 -14.16 -2.95 -2.86
C ALA A 313 -14.88 -4.27 -2.62
N SER A 314 -15.97 -4.47 -3.35
CA SER A 314 -16.44 -5.80 -3.67
C SER A 314 -15.68 -6.29 -4.91
N PRO A 315 -15.42 -7.60 -5.04
CA PRO A 315 -14.83 -8.14 -6.26
C PRO A 315 -15.68 -7.72 -7.46
N THR A 316 -15.05 -7.15 -8.49
CA THR A 316 -15.72 -6.96 -9.77
C THR A 316 -15.79 -8.30 -10.51
N GLU A 317 -16.70 -8.45 -11.47
CA GLU A 317 -16.68 -9.62 -12.38
C GLU A 317 -15.31 -9.76 -13.07
N GLU A 318 -14.68 -8.64 -13.40
CA GLU A 318 -13.34 -8.60 -13.97
C GLU A 318 -12.27 -9.06 -12.95
N ASP A 319 -12.35 -8.65 -11.69
CA ASP A 319 -11.46 -9.17 -10.64
C ASP A 319 -11.68 -10.68 -10.41
N LEU A 320 -12.92 -11.17 -10.50
CA LEU A 320 -13.23 -12.61 -10.39
C LEU A 320 -12.73 -13.40 -11.62
N LEU A 321 -12.73 -12.77 -12.80
CA LEU A 321 -12.21 -13.35 -14.04
C LEU A 321 -10.68 -13.32 -14.09
N HIS A 322 -10.03 -12.25 -13.62
CA HIS A 322 -8.57 -12.10 -13.56
C HIS A 322 -7.94 -12.80 -12.37
N ALA A 323 -8.64 -12.94 -11.24
CA ALA A 323 -8.22 -13.82 -10.14
C ALA A 323 -8.07 -15.28 -10.60
N LYS A 324 -8.78 -15.66 -11.67
CA LYS A 324 -8.62 -16.95 -12.34
C LYS A 324 -7.64 -16.95 -13.51
N ARG A 325 -7.14 -15.79 -13.95
CA ARG A 325 -6.36 -15.62 -15.19
C ARG A 325 -5.18 -14.68 -15.00
N THR A 326 -4.27 -15.05 -14.12
CA THR A 326 -2.99 -14.35 -14.01
C THR A 326 -2.09 -14.71 -15.20
N LEU A 327 -1.89 -15.99 -15.46
CA LEU A 327 -1.02 -16.49 -16.53
C LEU A 327 -1.83 -17.09 -17.71
N SER A 328 -1.43 -16.74 -18.94
CA SER A 328 -2.05 -17.27 -20.15
C SER A 328 -0.97 -17.61 -21.18
N PRO A 329 -1.11 -18.70 -21.96
CA PRO A 329 -0.22 -19.01 -23.08
C PRO A 329 -0.08 -17.89 -24.12
N CYS A 330 -1.04 -16.98 -24.16
CA CYS A 330 -1.13 -15.91 -25.16
C CYS A 330 -0.80 -14.52 -24.59
N LYS A 331 -0.53 -14.39 -23.28
CA LYS A 331 0.06 -13.18 -22.71
C LYS A 331 1.57 -13.21 -23.01
N LYS A 332 2.03 -12.34 -23.90
CA LYS A 332 3.46 -12.02 -24.11
C LYS A 332 3.81 -10.77 -23.32
#